data_AF-A0A8C6VXV3-F1
#
_entry.id   AF-A0A8C6VXV3-F1
#
_cell.length_a   1.000
_cell.length_b   1.000
_cell.length_c   1.000
_cell.angle_alpha   90.00
_cell.angle_beta   90.00
_cell.angle_gamma   90.00
#
_symmetry.space_group_name_H-M   'P 1'
#
loop_
_entity.id
_entity.type
_entity.pdbx_description
1 polymer ?
#
loop_
_entity_poly.entity_id
_entity_poly.type
_entity_poly.pdbx_seq_one_letter_code
_entity_poly.pdbx_strand_id
1 'polypeptide(L)'
;WSEGPVAPVLGSLSKLLKKAGSMLVAEIEEKKLEKERVVDESVPPLKLSGLSAQELQELCNELHRKIDVADEARYDMGVKVDKNENEIQSLKQKIIELKGIKKPRLKRVKKTTDDMLGACTETSKLMKADFKANLRTVKKDEDKKEEVTDWRKNVEALSGMEGRKKLFNAGQ
;
A
#
# COMPACT_ATOMS: atom_id res chain seq x y z
N TRP A 1 13.59 -5.31 30.33
CA TRP A 1 13.10 -4.67 29.10
C TRP A 1 11.82 -5.36 28.72
N SER A 2 10.70 -4.87 29.24
CA SER A 2 9.38 -5.47 28.99
C SER A 2 8.90 -5.03 27.61
N GLU A 3 8.72 -5.97 26.70
CA GLU A 3 7.95 -5.77 25.47
C GLU A 3 6.51 -5.41 25.88
N GLY A 4 6.16 -4.13 25.75
CA GLY A 4 4.79 -3.67 25.99
C GLY A 4 3.81 -4.18 24.92
N PRO A 5 2.49 -4.11 25.17
CA PRO A 5 1.42 -4.74 24.36
C PRO A 5 1.20 -4.14 22.95
N VAL A 6 2.16 -3.40 22.40
CA VAL A 6 1.99 -2.59 21.19
C VAL A 6 2.05 -3.43 19.90
N ALA A 7 2.84 -4.50 19.89
CA ALA A 7 3.03 -5.36 18.72
C ALA A 7 1.77 -6.16 18.28
N PRO A 8 1.02 -6.84 19.18
CA PRO A 8 -0.17 -7.60 18.78
C PRO A 8 -1.33 -6.73 18.27
N VAL A 9 -1.45 -5.49 18.74
CA VAL A 9 -2.50 -4.55 18.30
C VAL A 9 -2.27 -4.07 16.86
N LEU A 10 -1.01 -3.81 16.50
CA LEU A 10 -0.65 -3.34 15.16
C LEU A 10 -0.92 -4.42 14.09
N GLY A 11 -0.63 -5.68 14.41
CA GLY A 11 -0.89 -6.83 13.52
C GLY A 11 -2.38 -7.02 13.23
N SER A 12 -3.23 -6.87 14.24
CA SER A 12 -4.69 -6.99 14.10
C SER A 12 -5.29 -5.82 13.31
N LEU A 13 -4.82 -4.58 13.54
CA LEU A 13 -5.25 -3.40 12.77
C LEU A 13 -4.88 -3.51 11.29
N SER A 14 -3.68 -3.99 10.97
CA SER A 14 -3.27 -4.21 9.57
C SER A 14 -4.15 -5.23 8.87
N LYS A 15 -4.52 -6.32 9.54
CA LYS A 15 -5.44 -7.34 8.99
C LYS A 15 -6.83 -6.75 8.75
N LEU A 16 -7.34 -5.95 9.68
CA LEU A 16 -8.63 -5.28 9.55
C LEU A 16 -8.65 -4.32 8.36
N LEU A 17 -7.63 -3.48 8.21
CA LEU A 17 -7.51 -2.54 7.10
C LEU A 17 -7.43 -3.25 5.74
N LYS A 18 -6.66 -4.34 5.65
CA LYS A 18 -6.60 -5.17 4.44
C LYS A 18 -7.96 -5.74 4.07
N LYS A 19 -8.70 -6.27 5.05
CA LYS A 19 -10.05 -6.80 4.84
C LYS A 19 -11.01 -5.71 4.40
N ALA A 20 -11.00 -4.56 5.08
CA ALA A 20 -11.85 -3.41 4.72
C ALA A 20 -11.56 -2.92 3.29
N GLY A 21 -10.29 -2.85 2.89
CA GLY A 21 -9.91 -2.51 1.52
C GLY A 21 -10.45 -3.51 0.49
N SER A 22 -10.35 -4.81 0.78
CA SER A 22 -10.93 -5.85 -0.08
C SER A 22 -12.45 -5.76 -0.19
N MET A 23 -13.15 -5.45 0.91
CA MET A 23 -14.61 -5.28 0.92
C MET A 23 -15.02 -4.03 0.13
N LEU A 24 -14.28 -2.93 0.24
CA LEU A 24 -14.54 -1.71 -0.51
C LEU A 24 -14.41 -1.94 -2.03
N VAL A 25 -13.40 -2.69 -2.47
CA VAL A 25 -13.24 -3.04 -3.89
C VAL A 25 -14.42 -3.88 -4.39
N ALA A 26 -14.85 -4.86 -3.60
CA ALA A 26 -16.01 -5.68 -3.95
C ALA A 26 -17.30 -4.85 -4.05
N GLU A 27 -17.54 -3.95 -3.09
CA GLU A 27 -18.70 -3.06 -3.09
C GLU A 27 -18.71 -2.11 -4.30
N ILE A 28 -17.54 -1.60 -4.71
CA ILE A 28 -17.42 -0.74 -5.91
C ILE A 28 -17.82 -1.51 -7.17
N GLU A 29 -17.36 -2.75 -7.32
CA GLU A 29 -17.71 -3.57 -8.48
C GLU A 29 -19.19 -3.95 -8.48
N GLU A 30 -19.75 -4.31 -7.32
CA GLU A 30 -21.19 -4.58 -7.18
C GLU A 30 -22.03 -3.37 -7.58
N LYS A 31 -21.67 -2.16 -7.10
CA LYS A 31 -22.36 -0.92 -7.49
C LYS A 31 -22.27 -0.64 -8.99
N LYS A 32 -21.16 -0.98 -9.62
CA LYS A 32 -20.98 -0.81 -11.07
C LYS A 32 -21.88 -1.75 -11.85
N LEU A 33 -21.93 -3.03 -11.48
CA LEU A 33 -22.80 -4.03 -12.09
C LEU A 33 -24.27 -3.68 -11.90
N GLU A 34 -24.65 -3.26 -10.71
CA GLU A 34 -26.03 -2.84 -10.43
C GLU A 34 -26.41 -1.59 -11.24
N LYS A 35 -25.50 -0.63 -11.38
CA LYS A 35 -25.73 0.54 -12.26
C LYS A 35 -25.98 0.12 -13.70
N GLU A 36 -25.16 -0.78 -14.25
CA GLU A 36 -25.33 -1.30 -15.60
C GLU A 36 -26.68 -2.01 -15.75
N ARG A 37 -27.03 -2.90 -14.82
CA ARG A 37 -28.31 -3.60 -14.78
C ARG A 37 -29.51 -2.64 -14.80
N VAL A 38 -29.49 -1.62 -13.94
CA VAL A 38 -30.59 -0.63 -13.84
C VAL A 38 -30.69 0.22 -15.10
N VAL A 39 -29.56 0.61 -15.70
CA VAL A 39 -29.55 1.39 -16.95
C VAL A 39 -30.09 0.56 -18.11
N ASP A 40 -29.67 -0.71 -18.24
CA ASP A 40 -30.15 -1.61 -19.29
C ASP A 40 -31.65 -1.91 -19.17
N GLU A 41 -32.17 -2.03 -17.94
CA GLU A 41 -33.60 -2.20 -17.67
C GLU A 41 -34.39 -0.92 -18.00
N SER A 42 -33.86 0.24 -17.63
CA SER A 42 -34.55 1.53 -17.79
C SER A 42 -34.51 2.08 -19.22
N VAL A 43 -33.40 1.84 -19.94
CA VAL A 43 -33.13 2.37 -21.28
C VAL A 43 -32.57 1.25 -22.17
N PRO A 44 -33.42 0.29 -22.59
CA PRO A 44 -32.99 -0.80 -23.44
C PRO A 44 -32.55 -0.28 -24.83
N PRO A 45 -31.65 -1.01 -25.54
CA PRO A 45 -31.21 -0.62 -26.87
C PRO A 45 -32.37 -0.43 -27.86
N LEU A 46 -32.34 0.68 -28.59
CA LEU A 46 -33.39 1.01 -29.56
C LEU A 46 -33.35 0.07 -30.77
N LYS A 47 -34.51 -0.50 -31.10
CA LYS A 47 -34.70 -1.30 -32.30
C LYS A 47 -35.38 -0.44 -33.36
N LEU A 48 -34.59 0.10 -34.28
CA LEU A 48 -35.08 1.01 -35.32
C LEU A 48 -35.39 0.29 -36.64
N SER A 49 -34.90 -0.94 -36.81
CA SER A 49 -35.12 -1.74 -38.03
C SER A 49 -36.58 -2.13 -38.18
N GLY A 50 -37.14 -1.89 -39.38
CA GLY A 50 -38.50 -2.30 -39.72
C GLY A 50 -39.61 -1.33 -39.27
N LEU A 51 -39.25 -0.20 -38.66
CA LEU A 51 -40.21 0.87 -38.34
C LEU A 51 -40.55 1.69 -39.58
N SER A 52 -41.81 2.03 -39.74
CA SER A 52 -42.29 3.02 -40.71
C SER A 52 -41.89 4.44 -40.29
N ALA A 53 -42.00 5.40 -41.23
CA ALA A 53 -41.69 6.81 -40.96
C ALA A 53 -42.57 7.40 -39.84
N GLN A 54 -43.84 6.98 -39.75
CA GLN A 54 -44.76 7.44 -38.71
C GLN A 54 -44.37 6.88 -37.34
N GLU A 55 -44.11 5.57 -37.24
CA GLU A 55 -43.69 4.93 -35.98
C GLU A 55 -42.37 5.52 -35.47
N LEU A 56 -41.45 5.89 -36.37
CA LEU A 56 -40.22 6.57 -36.00
C LEU A 56 -40.48 7.98 -35.44
N GLN A 57 -41.40 8.74 -36.04
CA GLN A 57 -41.79 10.07 -35.52
C GLN A 57 -42.46 9.96 -34.14
N GLU A 58 -43.34 8.98 -33.95
CA GLU A 58 -43.97 8.70 -32.67
C GLU A 58 -42.94 8.33 -31.60
N LEU A 59 -41.97 7.47 -31.92
CA LEU A 59 -40.87 7.12 -31.04
C LEU A 59 -40.02 8.33 -30.66
N CYS A 60 -39.68 9.20 -31.62
CA CYS A 60 -38.92 10.43 -31.35
C CYS A 60 -39.65 11.37 -30.39
N ASN A 61 -40.96 11.54 -30.57
CA ASN A 61 -41.77 12.37 -29.69
C ASN A 61 -41.87 11.78 -28.28
N GLU A 62 -42.00 10.46 -28.16
CA GLU A 62 -42.02 9.77 -26.86
C GLU A 62 -40.67 9.88 -26.14
N LEU A 63 -39.55 9.68 -26.85
CA LEU A 63 -38.21 9.84 -26.27
C LEU A 63 -37.98 11.27 -25.79
N HIS A 64 -38.43 12.28 -26.53
CA HIS A 64 -38.32 13.67 -26.12
C HIS A 64 -39.05 13.92 -24.78
N ARG A 65 -40.29 13.45 -24.64
CA ARG A 65 -41.05 13.57 -23.39
C ARG A 65 -40.38 12.85 -22.22
N LYS A 66 -39.82 11.66 -22.47
CA LYS A 66 -39.08 10.91 -21.45
C LYS A 66 -37.81 11.63 -21.00
N ILE A 67 -37.11 12.32 -21.92
CA ILE A 67 -35.95 13.14 -21.58
C ILE A 67 -36.34 14.27 -20.63
N ASP A 68 -37.44 14.97 -20.90
CA ASP A 68 -37.92 16.06 -20.04
C ASP A 68 -38.18 15.56 -18.61
N VAL A 69 -38.91 14.45 -18.46
CA VAL A 69 -39.21 13.84 -17.15
C VAL A 69 -37.94 13.34 -16.45
N ALA A 70 -37.03 12.70 -17.19
CA ALA A 70 -35.77 12.19 -16.63
C ALA A 70 -34.86 13.33 -16.16
N ASP A 71 -34.80 14.45 -16.89
CA ASP A 71 -33.99 15.60 -16.52
C ASP A 71 -34.55 16.31 -15.29
N GLU A 72 -35.86 16.46 -15.17
CA GLU A 72 -36.52 16.98 -13.97
C GLU A 72 -36.17 16.11 -12.73
N ALA A 73 -36.32 14.79 -12.84
CA ALA A 73 -35.96 13.87 -11.77
C ALA A 73 -34.46 13.93 -11.41
N ARG A 74 -33.59 14.08 -12.42
CA ARG A 74 -32.14 14.26 -12.23
C ARG A 74 -31.85 15.57 -11.50
N TYR A 75 -32.53 16.66 -11.85
CA TYR A 75 -32.38 17.95 -11.21
C TYR A 75 -32.77 17.87 -9.72
N ASP A 76 -33.95 17.31 -9.42
CA ASP A 76 -34.43 17.12 -8.05
C ASP A 76 -33.45 16.28 -7.20
N MET A 77 -32.89 15.22 -7.80
CA MET A 77 -31.89 14.40 -7.14
C MET A 77 -30.60 15.19 -6.87
N GLY A 78 -30.15 15.97 -7.86
CA GLY A 78 -28.98 16.86 -7.72
C GLY A 78 -29.14 17.84 -6.56
N VAL A 79 -30.28 18.51 -6.47
CA VAL A 79 -30.59 19.44 -5.37
C VAL A 79 -30.55 18.74 -4.00
N LYS A 80 -31.02 17.50 -3.90
CA LYS A 80 -30.95 16.72 -2.65
C LYS A 80 -29.51 16.37 -2.28
N VAL A 81 -28.70 15.96 -3.25
CA VAL A 81 -27.27 15.68 -3.03
C VAL A 81 -26.53 16.93 -2.58
N ASP A 82 -26.76 18.08 -3.22
CA ASP A 82 -26.12 19.34 -2.87
C ASP A 82 -26.49 19.79 -1.44
N LYS A 83 -27.76 19.63 -1.03
CA LYS A 83 -28.19 19.90 0.35
C LYS A 83 -27.40 19.04 1.35
N ASN A 84 -27.26 17.75 1.06
CA ASN A 84 -26.53 16.83 1.93
C ASN A 84 -25.03 17.17 1.98
N GLU A 85 -24.40 17.54 0.86
CA GLU A 85 -22.99 17.93 0.84
C GLU A 85 -22.76 19.22 1.65
N ASN A 86 -23.65 20.20 1.51
CA ASN A 86 -23.60 21.43 2.31
C ASN A 86 -23.74 21.15 3.81
N GLU A 87 -24.65 20.25 4.19
CA GLU A 87 -24.79 19.83 5.59
C GLU A 87 -23.53 19.10 6.09
N ILE A 88 -22.99 18.17 5.31
CA ILE A 88 -21.74 17.48 5.63
C ILE A 88 -20.59 18.48 5.81
N GLN A 89 -20.47 19.48 4.95
CA GLN A 89 -19.45 20.52 5.06
C GLN A 89 -19.62 21.35 6.33
N SER A 90 -20.86 21.77 6.64
CA SER A 90 -21.17 22.49 7.87
C SER A 90 -20.82 21.67 9.12
N LEU A 91 -21.18 20.38 9.13
CA LEU A 91 -20.85 19.48 10.23
C LEU A 91 -19.35 19.24 10.36
N LYS A 92 -18.62 19.07 9.25
CA LYS A 92 -17.16 18.97 9.23
C LYS A 92 -16.52 20.21 9.86
N GLN A 93 -16.99 21.40 9.51
CA GLN A 93 -16.51 22.66 10.07
C GLN A 93 -16.78 22.74 11.58
N LYS A 94 -17.99 22.40 12.01
CA LYS A 94 -18.35 22.35 13.44
C LYS A 94 -17.49 21.36 14.23
N ILE A 95 -17.15 20.22 13.64
CA ILE A 95 -16.23 19.25 14.25
C ILE A 95 -14.83 19.86 14.44
N ILE A 96 -14.34 20.64 13.48
CA ILE A 96 -13.03 21.32 13.58
C ILE A 96 -13.06 22.35 14.70
N GLU A 97 -14.11 23.17 14.77
CA GLU A 97 -14.30 24.19 15.82
C GLU A 97 -14.35 23.56 17.21
N LEU A 98 -15.14 22.48 17.37
CA LEU A 98 -15.27 21.77 18.65
C LEU A 98 -13.99 21.05 19.07
N LYS A 99 -13.24 20.45 18.11
CA LYS A 99 -11.95 19.81 18.41
C LYS A 99 -10.89 20.81 18.88
N GLY A 100 -11.04 22.09 18.48
CA GLY A 100 -10.07 23.15 18.73
C GLY A 100 -8.73 22.93 18.01
N ILE A 101 -7.89 23.96 17.95
CA ILE A 101 -6.51 23.83 17.47
C ILE A 101 -5.73 23.05 18.53
N LYS A 102 -5.50 21.75 18.29
CA LYS A 102 -4.53 20.99 19.09
C LYS A 102 -3.15 21.63 18.92
N LYS A 103 -2.70 22.40 19.92
CA LYS A 103 -1.34 22.93 19.96
C LYS A 103 -0.36 21.77 19.74
N PRO A 104 0.46 21.77 18.68
CA PRO A 104 1.41 20.70 18.44
C PRO A 104 2.31 20.58 19.68
N ARG A 105 2.37 19.39 20.28
CA ARG A 105 3.29 19.17 21.39
C ARG A 105 4.71 19.34 20.85
N LEU A 106 5.44 20.32 21.37
CA LEU A 106 6.84 20.54 21.00
C LEU A 106 7.62 19.28 21.37
N LYS A 107 8.03 18.50 20.36
CA LYS A 107 8.93 17.37 20.55
C LYS A 107 10.35 17.90 20.48
N ARG A 108 11.20 17.56 21.46
CA ARG A 108 12.64 17.80 21.38
C ARG A 108 13.21 16.86 20.32
N VAL A 109 13.34 17.37 19.09
CA VAL A 109 14.02 16.67 18.00
C VAL A 109 15.52 16.83 18.25
N LYS A 110 16.20 15.72 18.56
CA LYS A 110 17.67 15.69 18.45
C LYS A 110 17.97 15.62 16.96
N LYS A 111 18.82 16.53 16.44
CA LYS A 111 19.30 16.41 15.06
C LYS A 111 19.90 15.01 14.90
N THR A 112 19.32 14.23 14.00
CA THR A 112 19.79 12.88 13.68
C THR A 112 21.02 13.00 12.78
N THR A 113 21.87 11.97 12.75
CA THR A 113 23.06 11.96 11.89
C THR A 113 22.71 12.22 10.41
N ASP A 114 21.53 11.78 9.99
CA ASP A 114 20.96 12.01 8.65
C ASP A 114 20.62 13.48 8.39
N ASP A 115 20.15 14.23 9.40
CA ASP A 115 19.88 15.68 9.28
C ASP A 115 21.19 16.48 9.12
N MET A 116 22.28 15.98 9.71
CA MET A 116 23.61 16.60 9.62
C MET A 116 24.33 16.24 8.31
N LEU A 117 24.13 15.02 7.79
CA LEU A 117 24.77 14.51 6.57
C LEU A 117 24.00 14.87 5.29
N GLY A 118 22.66 14.98 5.37
CA GLY A 118 21.81 15.41 4.26
C GLY A 118 21.99 16.88 3.89
N ALA A 119 22.43 17.73 4.83
CA ALA A 119 22.82 19.11 4.55
C ALA A 119 24.16 19.22 3.78
N CYS A 120 24.97 18.16 3.78
CA CYS A 120 26.30 18.14 3.16
C CYS A 120 26.38 17.29 1.88
N THR A 121 25.30 16.63 1.45
CA THR A 121 25.32 15.78 0.26
C THR A 121 24.26 16.23 -0.74
N GLU A 122 24.71 16.62 -1.94
CA GLU A 122 23.87 17.17 -3.00
C GLU A 122 22.72 16.24 -3.41
N THR A 123 21.59 16.91 -3.71
CA THR A 123 20.25 16.51 -4.17
C THR A 123 20.18 15.42 -5.25
N SER A 124 20.72 14.22 -5.02
CA SER A 124 20.66 13.10 -5.99
C SER A 124 20.12 11.78 -5.43
N LYS A 125 19.81 11.69 -4.13
CA LYS A 125 19.28 10.46 -3.52
C LYS A 125 17.98 10.67 -2.75
N LEU A 126 16.99 11.30 -3.40
CA LEU A 126 15.59 11.15 -3.02
C LEU A 126 15.08 9.77 -3.51
N MET A 127 15.75 8.71 -3.06
CA MET A 127 15.25 7.35 -3.20
C MET A 127 14.26 7.14 -2.05
N LYS A 128 13.01 6.83 -2.40
CA LYS A 128 12.01 6.34 -1.45
C LYS A 128 12.70 5.34 -0.53
N ALA A 129 12.71 5.63 0.77
CA ALA A 129 13.31 4.77 1.78
C ALA A 129 12.45 3.51 1.96
N ASP A 130 12.39 2.66 0.93
CA ASP A 130 11.98 1.29 1.09
C ASP A 130 13.09 0.62 1.90
N PHE A 131 12.88 0.52 3.21
CA PHE A 131 13.79 -0.14 4.15
C PHE A 131 14.19 -1.57 3.67
N LYS A 132 13.32 -2.19 2.88
CA LYS A 132 13.52 -3.49 2.25
C LYS A 132 14.55 -3.50 1.11
N ALA A 133 14.79 -2.36 0.45
CA ALA A 133 15.69 -2.25 -0.69
C ALA A 133 17.19 -2.29 -0.29
N ASN A 134 17.52 -1.95 0.95
CA ASN A 134 18.90 -1.96 1.47
C ASN A 134 19.29 -3.27 2.19
N LEU A 135 18.42 -4.28 2.22
CA LEU A 135 18.78 -5.60 2.73
C LEU A 135 19.42 -6.41 1.60
N ARG A 136 20.70 -6.78 1.75
CA ARG A 136 21.33 -7.79 0.89
C ARG A 136 20.63 -9.13 1.16
N THR A 137 19.81 -9.59 0.22
CA THR A 137 19.41 -11.00 0.16
C THR A 137 20.67 -11.81 -0.11
N VAL A 138 21.12 -12.60 0.87
CA VAL A 138 22.16 -13.61 0.65
C VAL A 138 21.58 -14.58 -0.37
N LYS A 139 21.96 -14.43 -1.64
CA LYS A 139 21.90 -15.53 -2.58
C LYS A 139 22.81 -16.59 -1.96
N LYS A 140 22.22 -17.72 -1.61
CA LYS A 140 22.97 -18.94 -1.30
C LYS A 140 23.71 -19.28 -2.60
N ASP A 141 24.92 -18.74 -2.74
CA ASP A 141 25.84 -19.20 -3.75
C ASP A 141 26.03 -20.70 -3.48
N GLU A 142 25.76 -21.50 -4.51
CA GLU A 142 26.02 -22.92 -4.47
C GLU A 142 27.53 -23.11 -4.23
N ASP A 143 27.87 -23.45 -2.99
CA ASP A 143 29.23 -23.83 -2.60
C ASP A 143 29.69 -24.92 -3.56
N LYS A 144 30.58 -24.53 -4.46
CA LYS A 144 31.37 -25.45 -5.27
C LYS A 144 32.06 -26.38 -4.30
N LYS A 145 31.67 -27.66 -4.39
CA LYS A 145 32.33 -28.81 -3.78
C LYS A 145 33.85 -28.69 -3.91
N GLU A 146 34.52 -28.23 -2.86
CA GLU A 146 35.88 -28.66 -2.59
C GLU A 146 35.80 -29.88 -1.70
N GLU A 147 36.35 -30.96 -2.24
CA GLU A 147 36.44 -32.29 -1.67
C GLU A 147 37.34 -32.24 -0.42
N VAL A 148 36.74 -31.88 0.72
CA VAL A 148 37.42 -31.87 2.01
C VAL A 148 37.67 -33.32 2.43
N THR A 149 38.80 -33.87 1.99
CA THR A 149 39.36 -35.13 2.47
C THR A 149 39.90 -34.91 3.90
N ASP A 150 39.37 -35.72 4.82
CA ASP A 150 39.67 -35.88 6.26
C ASP A 150 40.65 -34.87 6.90
N TRP A 151 40.14 -33.99 7.76
CA TRP A 151 40.89 -32.97 8.52
C TRP A 151 42.06 -33.52 9.35
N ARG A 152 42.09 -34.83 9.63
CA ARG A 152 43.23 -35.49 10.29
C ARG A 152 44.54 -35.38 9.52
N LYS A 153 44.52 -35.33 8.18
CA LYS A 153 45.75 -35.30 7.35
C LYS A 153 46.48 -33.96 7.39
N ASN A 154 45.78 -32.85 7.58
CA ASN A 154 46.37 -31.51 7.60
C ASN A 154 47.16 -31.25 8.90
N VAL A 155 46.72 -31.84 10.02
CA VAL A 155 47.34 -31.66 11.33
C VAL A 155 48.65 -32.46 11.45
N GLU A 156 48.72 -33.67 10.89
CA GLU A 156 49.96 -34.47 10.87
C GLU A 156 51.04 -33.88 9.95
N ALA A 157 50.65 -33.22 8.85
CA ALA A 157 51.58 -32.59 7.92
C ALA A 157 52.33 -31.37 8.52
N LEU A 158 51.77 -30.74 9.57
CA LEU A 158 52.39 -29.61 10.27
C LEU A 158 53.20 -30.01 11.51
N SER A 159 53.20 -31.29 11.90
CA SER A 159 53.92 -31.78 13.09
C SER A 159 55.32 -32.36 12.79
N GLY A 160 55.82 -32.20 11.55
CA GLY A 160 57.05 -32.82 11.08
C GLY A 160 58.17 -31.83 10.72
N MET A 161 58.81 -31.20 11.71
CA MET A 161 60.17 -30.68 11.57
C MET A 161 61.04 -31.11 12.75
N GLU A 162 61.67 -32.26 12.53
CA GLU A 162 62.92 -32.76 13.11
C GLU A 162 64.07 -31.74 12.88
N GLY A 163 65.06 -31.53 13.74
CA GLY A 163 65.46 -32.28 14.90
C GLY A 163 66.64 -31.67 15.69
N ARG A 164 66.89 -32.31 16.83
CA ARG A 164 68.18 -32.52 17.53
C ARG A 164 69.19 -31.36 17.62
N LYS A 165 69.41 -30.87 18.84
CA LYS A 165 70.78 -30.80 19.39
C LYS A 165 70.80 -31.13 20.89
N LYS A 166 71.78 -31.96 21.22
CA LYS A 166 71.91 -32.75 22.44
C LYS A 166 72.45 -31.93 23.62
N LEU A 167 71.93 -32.26 24.81
CA LEU A 167 72.57 -32.49 26.11
C LEU A 167 73.91 -31.78 26.40
N PHE A 168 74.03 -31.11 27.56
CA PHE A 168 74.50 -31.72 28.82
C PHE A 168 74.46 -30.72 30.01
N ASN A 169 74.30 -31.28 31.22
CA ASN A 169 74.34 -30.64 32.55
C ASN A 169 75.75 -30.15 32.95
N ALA A 170 75.83 -29.08 33.75
CA ALA A 170 76.57 -29.02 35.02
C ALA A 170 76.28 -27.69 35.74
N GLY A 171 76.12 -27.73 37.05
CA GLY A 171 76.21 -26.54 37.90
C GLY A 171 77.67 -26.07 38.06
N GLN A 172 77.78 -24.81 38.47
CA GLN A 172 78.95 -23.89 38.54
C GLN A 172 79.30 -23.16 37.25
#